data_AF-A0A077XTA8-F1
#
_entry.id   AF-A0A077XTA8-F1
#
_cell.length_a   1.000
_cell.length_b   1.000
_cell.length_c   1.000
_cell.angle_alpha   90.00
_cell.angle_beta   90.00
_cell.angle_gamma   90.00
#
_symmetry.space_group_name_H-M   'P 1'
#
loop_
_entity.id
_entity.type
_entity.pdbx_description
1 polymer ?
#
loop_
_entity_poly.entity_id
_entity_poly.type
_entity_poly.pdbx_seq_one_letter_code
_entity_poly.pdbx_strand_id
1 'polypeptide(L)'
;MKRILLTSLLFALTWTMKSNAQDFGKNLGSVSVAVENQNPDKYIFSDEQVSIKIKEISIYSITFEATNKTNSSISFNWGESYYVVDGESLSMENGSGQAAVAIGMQSKEVNSQPKDLKIGPKTKVNIISLPKGKTLFNFSSANKYFKEESKVPENKAVLAFNINGSTVEKPITFQIYTGKIKKGLKK
;
A
#
# COMPACT_ATOMS: atom_id res chain seq x y z
N MET A 1 -17.77 -35.56 -1.64
CA MET A 1 -16.91 -35.58 -2.85
C MET A 1 -17.01 -34.22 -3.54
N LYS A 2 -15.86 -33.70 -3.99
CA LYS A 2 -15.56 -32.28 -4.30
C LYS A 2 -16.35 -31.68 -5.48
N ARG A 3 -16.84 -30.45 -5.33
CA ARG A 3 -17.07 -29.44 -6.40
C ARG A 3 -16.74 -28.06 -5.82
N ILE A 4 -15.44 -27.76 -5.71
CA ILE A 4 -14.71 -26.86 -6.60
C ILE A 4 -15.24 -25.41 -6.51
N LEU A 5 -14.68 -24.69 -5.54
CA LEU A 5 -14.47 -23.25 -5.60
C LEU A 5 -13.70 -22.93 -6.88
N LEU A 6 -14.31 -22.26 -7.86
CA LEU A 6 -13.59 -21.72 -9.00
C LEU A 6 -14.35 -20.55 -9.62
N THR A 7 -14.65 -19.52 -8.84
CA THR A 7 -15.32 -18.32 -9.38
C THR A 7 -14.75 -16.98 -8.90
N SER A 8 -13.75 -16.99 -8.03
CA SER A 8 -13.20 -15.74 -7.46
C SER A 8 -11.88 -15.26 -8.09
N LEU A 9 -11.22 -16.08 -8.93
CA LEU A 9 -9.88 -15.76 -9.46
C LEU A 9 -9.90 -14.95 -10.77
N LEU A 10 -11.08 -14.72 -11.38
CA LEU A 10 -11.16 -14.20 -12.75
C LEU A 10 -11.35 -12.68 -12.87
N PHE A 11 -11.64 -11.96 -11.78
CA PHE A 11 -11.97 -10.52 -11.87
C PHE A 11 -10.76 -9.57 -11.76
N ALA A 12 -9.61 -10.04 -11.29
CA ALA A 12 -8.41 -9.22 -11.13
C ALA A 12 -7.66 -8.94 -12.46
N LEU A 13 -8.00 -9.66 -13.55
CA LEU A 13 -7.19 -9.69 -14.79
C LEU A 13 -7.47 -8.55 -15.79
N THR A 14 -8.47 -7.68 -15.57
CA THR A 14 -8.91 -6.72 -16.60
C THR A 14 -8.56 -5.25 -16.35
N TRP A 15 -7.84 -4.90 -15.27
CA TRP A 15 -7.67 -3.49 -14.89
C TRP A 15 -6.20 -3.10 -14.90
N THR A 16 -5.77 -2.52 -16.03
CA THR A 16 -4.42 -1.96 -16.24
C THR A 16 -4.47 -0.46 -16.03
N MET A 17 -3.87 0.07 -14.96
CA MET A 17 -3.26 1.40 -15.07
C MET A 17 -2.08 1.24 -16.02
N LYS A 18 -2.18 1.75 -17.26
CA LYS A 18 -1.07 1.68 -18.22
C LYS A 18 -0.10 2.82 -17.93
N SER A 19 0.77 2.67 -16.94
CA SER A 19 2.02 3.45 -16.91
C SER A 19 3.11 2.62 -17.62
N ASN A 20 3.75 3.22 -18.62
CA ASN A 20 4.98 2.66 -19.17
C ASN A 20 6.09 3.02 -18.18
N ALA A 21 6.49 2.07 -17.34
CA ALA A 21 7.59 2.27 -16.40
C ALA A 21 8.93 2.04 -17.13
N GLN A 22 9.85 2.99 -17.01
CA GLN A 22 11.26 2.84 -17.39
C GLN A 22 12.09 2.76 -16.11
N ASP A 23 12.92 1.72 -15.99
CA ASP A 23 13.89 1.58 -14.91
C ASP A 23 15.28 1.42 -15.54
N PHE A 24 16.16 2.41 -15.33
CA PHE A 24 17.52 2.46 -15.92
C PHE A 24 17.59 2.11 -17.42
N GLY A 25 16.70 2.71 -18.24
CA GLY A 25 16.68 2.50 -19.70
C GLY A 25 16.05 1.18 -20.17
N LYS A 26 15.56 0.33 -19.27
CA LYS A 26 14.82 -0.90 -19.63
C LYS A 26 13.31 -0.64 -19.61
N ASN A 27 12.64 -0.95 -20.72
CA ASN A 27 11.19 -0.90 -20.83
C ASN A 27 10.58 -2.05 -20.00
N LEU A 28 9.92 -1.73 -18.89
CA LEU A 28 9.25 -2.72 -18.02
C LEU A 28 7.86 -3.13 -18.56
N GLY A 29 7.39 -2.48 -19.62
CA GLY A 29 6.05 -2.64 -20.17
C GLY A 29 4.96 -2.07 -19.25
N SER A 30 3.72 -2.53 -19.43
CA SER A 30 2.62 -2.17 -18.53
C SER A 30 2.81 -2.81 -17.17
N VAL A 31 2.77 -1.97 -16.13
CA VAL A 31 2.75 -2.38 -14.72
C VAL A 31 1.41 -2.01 -14.10
N SER A 32 0.96 -2.74 -13.09
CA SER A 32 -0.24 -2.39 -12.31
C SER A 32 -0.17 -3.00 -10.92
N VAL A 33 -0.83 -2.36 -9.96
CA VAL A 33 -1.00 -2.85 -8.60
C VAL A 33 -2.46 -3.23 -8.38
N ALA A 34 -2.72 -4.35 -7.72
CA ALA A 34 -4.03 -4.68 -7.17
C ALA A 34 -3.97 -4.64 -5.64
N VAL A 35 -5.10 -4.39 -4.98
CA VAL A 35 -5.23 -4.41 -3.53
C VAL A 35 -6.21 -5.51 -3.16
N GLU A 36 -5.73 -6.53 -2.46
CA GLU A 36 -6.51 -7.73 -2.13
C GLU A 36 -7.26 -8.31 -3.34
N ASN A 37 -6.57 -8.44 -4.47
CA ASN A 37 -7.11 -8.89 -5.76
C ASN A 37 -8.17 -7.98 -6.40
N GLN A 38 -8.30 -6.74 -5.95
CA GLN A 38 -9.23 -5.74 -6.49
C GLN A 38 -8.50 -4.54 -7.08
N ASN A 39 -9.21 -3.76 -7.91
CA ASN A 39 -8.70 -2.48 -8.36
C ASN A 39 -8.54 -1.54 -7.15
N PRO A 40 -7.36 -0.89 -6.95
CA PRO A 40 -7.15 0.05 -5.87
C PRO A 40 -8.27 1.08 -5.66
N ASP A 41 -8.81 1.65 -6.74
CA ASP A 41 -9.84 2.70 -6.69
C ASP A 41 -11.18 2.20 -6.14
N LYS A 42 -11.40 0.88 -6.17
CA LYS A 42 -12.61 0.22 -5.68
C LYS A 42 -12.42 -0.42 -4.31
N TYR A 43 -11.18 -0.55 -3.87
CA TYR A 43 -10.88 -1.20 -2.60
C TYR A 43 -11.33 -0.33 -1.43
N ILE A 44 -12.11 -0.93 -0.54
CA ILE A 44 -12.53 -0.33 0.72
C ILE A 44 -12.41 -1.41 1.79
N PHE A 45 -11.46 -1.24 2.70
CA PHE A 45 -11.53 -1.92 3.98
C PHE A 45 -12.58 -1.24 4.85
N SER A 46 -13.43 -2.01 5.53
CA SER A 46 -14.39 -1.48 6.50
C SER A 46 -14.70 -2.50 7.58
N ASP A 47 -14.57 -2.10 8.84
CA ASP A 47 -15.07 -2.83 9.99
C ASP A 47 -15.90 -1.89 10.89
N GLU A 48 -16.19 -2.28 12.12
CA GLU A 48 -16.98 -1.46 13.05
C GLU A 48 -16.25 -0.17 13.50
N GLN A 49 -14.92 -0.16 13.45
CA GLN A 49 -14.08 0.87 14.04
C GLN A 49 -13.54 1.85 13.00
N VAL A 50 -13.11 1.37 11.84
CA VAL A 50 -12.48 2.17 10.79
C VAL A 50 -12.91 1.74 9.39
N SER A 51 -12.81 2.67 8.45
CA SER A 51 -12.82 2.36 7.02
C SER A 51 -11.61 2.98 6.35
N ILE A 52 -10.96 2.23 5.46
CA ILE A 52 -9.75 2.67 4.76
C ILE A 52 -9.98 2.50 3.27
N LYS A 53 -9.78 3.59 2.52
CA LYS A 53 -9.82 3.61 1.06
C LYS A 53 -8.45 3.99 0.51
N ILE A 54 -8.13 3.52 -0.69
CA ILE A 54 -6.96 3.99 -1.40
C ILE A 54 -7.35 5.20 -2.24
N LYS A 55 -6.70 6.34 -2.01
CA LYS A 55 -6.92 7.58 -2.77
C LYS A 55 -5.94 7.73 -3.92
N GLU A 56 -4.70 7.31 -3.70
CA GLU A 56 -3.62 7.44 -4.67
C GLU A 56 -2.56 6.37 -4.40
N ILE A 57 -2.00 5.82 -5.48
CA ILE A 57 -0.84 4.92 -5.43
C ILE A 57 0.21 5.45 -6.41
N SER A 58 1.43 5.61 -5.92
CA SER A 58 2.62 5.84 -6.75
C SER A 58 3.64 4.72 -6.50
N ILE A 59 4.78 4.76 -7.21
CA ILE A 59 5.87 3.80 -6.97
C ILE A 59 6.55 3.98 -5.61
N TYR A 60 6.40 5.15 -4.99
CA TYR A 60 7.05 5.52 -3.72
C TYR A 60 6.07 5.62 -2.55
N SER A 61 4.80 5.90 -2.82
CA SER A 61 3.85 6.31 -1.77
C SER A 61 2.44 5.78 -2.01
N ILE A 62 1.68 5.70 -0.93
CA ILE A 62 0.23 5.48 -0.94
C ILE A 62 -0.44 6.53 -0.07
N THR A 63 -1.53 7.09 -0.60
CA THR A 63 -2.45 7.94 0.17
C THR A 63 -3.66 7.11 0.58
N PHE A 64 -3.82 6.88 1.88
CA PHE A 64 -4.99 6.23 2.47
C PHE A 64 -5.99 7.28 2.97
N GLU A 65 -7.27 7.16 2.62
CA GLU A 65 -8.35 7.90 3.30
C GLU A 65 -8.87 6.99 4.42
N ALA A 66 -8.54 7.32 5.66
CA ALA A 66 -9.03 6.62 6.85
C ALA A 66 -10.21 7.38 7.46
N THR A 67 -11.30 6.68 7.73
CA THR A 67 -12.50 7.21 8.38
C THR A 67 -12.69 6.52 9.72
N ASN A 68 -12.78 7.30 10.79
CA ASN A 68 -13.11 6.81 12.12
C ASN A 68 -14.61 6.54 12.22
N LYS A 69 -15.02 5.29 12.40
CA LYS A 69 -16.43 4.88 12.55
C LYS A 69 -16.88 4.79 14.00
N THR A 70 -15.99 4.99 14.97
CA THR A 70 -16.33 4.98 16.39
C THR A 70 -16.98 6.31 16.84
N ASN A 71 -17.42 6.36 18.10
CA ASN A 71 -17.95 7.57 18.74
C ASN A 71 -16.88 8.30 19.60
N SER A 72 -15.65 7.77 19.64
CA SER A 72 -14.51 8.36 20.34
C SER A 72 -13.44 8.78 19.33
N SER A 73 -12.50 9.62 19.75
CA SER A 73 -11.31 9.91 18.94
C SER A 73 -10.39 8.70 18.91
N ILE A 74 -9.80 8.43 17.74
CA ILE A 74 -8.74 7.44 17.55
C ILE A 74 -7.47 8.15 17.09
N SER A 75 -6.34 7.46 17.08
CA SER A 75 -5.10 7.98 16.49
C SER A 75 -4.51 6.97 15.53
N PHE A 76 -3.99 7.44 14.39
CA PHE A 76 -3.10 6.65 13.56
C PHE A 76 -1.66 6.76 14.11
N ASN A 77 -1.04 5.61 14.36
CA ASN A 77 0.26 5.48 14.99
C ASN A 77 1.34 5.29 13.92
N TRP A 78 2.19 6.31 13.73
CA TRP A 78 3.28 6.24 12.75
C TRP A 78 4.39 5.28 13.17
N GLY A 79 4.70 5.20 14.46
CA GLY A 79 5.80 4.40 14.99
C GLY A 79 5.55 2.90 14.91
N GLU A 80 4.28 2.48 14.96
CA GLU A 80 3.86 1.07 14.86
C GLU A 80 3.33 0.70 13.47
N SER A 81 3.16 1.68 12.57
CA SER A 81 2.79 1.39 11.18
C SER A 81 4.02 1.07 10.33
N TYR A 82 3.90 0.05 9.48
CA TYR A 82 5.00 -0.41 8.65
C TYR A 82 4.53 -0.97 7.32
N TYR A 83 5.47 -1.07 6.38
CA TYR A 83 5.31 -1.81 5.15
C TYR A 83 6.08 -3.13 5.24
N VAL A 84 5.59 -4.17 4.58
CA VAL A 84 6.37 -5.36 4.24
C VAL A 84 6.63 -5.31 2.75
N VAL A 85 7.89 -5.09 2.36
CA VAL A 85 8.33 -4.98 0.97
C VAL A 85 9.36 -6.05 0.69
N ASP A 86 9.09 -6.91 -0.30
CA ASP A 86 9.97 -8.03 -0.65
C ASP A 86 10.35 -8.91 0.58
N GLY A 87 9.43 -9.03 1.55
CA GLY A 87 9.62 -9.79 2.79
C GLY A 87 10.29 -9.04 3.94
N GLU A 88 10.72 -7.79 3.74
CA GLU A 88 11.35 -6.95 4.77
C GLU A 88 10.37 -5.95 5.37
N SER A 89 10.35 -5.85 6.70
CA SER A 89 9.56 -4.84 7.42
C SER A 89 10.28 -3.49 7.41
N LEU A 90 9.62 -2.47 6.87
CA LEU A 90 10.11 -1.10 6.73
C LEU A 90 9.17 -0.15 7.46
N SER A 91 9.70 0.70 8.35
CA SER A 91 8.89 1.72 9.03
C SER A 91 8.18 2.63 8.01
N MET A 92 6.97 3.04 8.36
CA MET A 92 6.19 3.99 7.57
C MET A 92 6.61 5.44 7.89
N GLU A 93 6.80 6.27 6.87
CA GLU A 93 7.10 7.69 7.02
C GLU A 93 5.95 8.57 6.53
N ASN A 94 5.78 9.73 7.16
CA ASN A 94 4.78 10.72 6.75
C ASN A 94 5.24 11.46 5.49
N GLY A 95 4.57 11.19 4.38
CA GLY A 95 4.87 11.79 3.07
C GLY A 95 4.36 13.21 2.89
N SER A 96 3.59 13.75 3.85
CA SER A 96 2.98 15.09 3.75
C SER A 96 4.01 16.24 3.75
N GLY A 97 5.28 15.96 4.08
CA GLY A 97 6.38 16.94 4.13
C GLY A 97 7.39 16.89 2.97
N GLN A 98 7.32 15.90 2.07
CA GLN A 98 8.38 15.72 1.06
C GLN A 98 8.33 16.72 -0.11
N ALA A 99 7.25 17.49 -0.27
CA ALA A 99 7.23 18.61 -1.20
C ALA A 99 8.28 19.69 -0.83
N ALA A 100 8.66 19.83 0.45
CA ALA A 100 9.66 20.79 0.90
C ALA A 100 11.11 20.29 0.75
N VAL A 101 11.34 18.97 0.79
CA VAL A 101 12.67 18.36 0.62
C VAL A 101 13.10 18.45 -0.85
N ALA A 102 12.16 18.34 -1.79
CA ALA A 102 12.41 18.47 -3.24
C ALA A 102 12.89 19.87 -3.69
N ILE A 103 12.72 20.91 -2.86
CA ILE A 103 13.16 22.30 -3.11
C ILE A 103 14.38 22.71 -2.25
N GLY A 104 15.08 21.75 -1.64
CA GLY A 104 16.35 22.01 -0.93
C GLY A 104 16.19 22.64 0.45
N MET A 105 14.97 22.72 0.98
CA MET A 105 14.74 23.12 2.37
C MET A 105 14.94 21.91 3.28
N GLN A 106 16.18 21.70 3.72
CA GLN A 106 16.46 20.78 4.82
C GLN A 106 15.84 21.35 6.11
N SER A 107 14.64 20.89 6.49
CA SER A 107 14.19 21.06 7.86
C SER A 107 14.96 20.08 8.74
N LYS A 108 15.88 20.65 9.51
CA LYS A 108 16.73 19.98 10.48
C LYS A 108 15.90 19.51 11.68
N GLU A 109 15.26 18.35 11.57
CA GLU A 109 14.94 17.47 12.71
C GLU A 109 15.03 16.01 12.23
N VAL A 110 16.18 15.38 12.47
CA VAL A 110 16.51 14.04 11.94
C VAL A 110 15.95 12.90 12.81
N ASN A 111 15.30 13.19 13.95
CA ASN A 111 14.91 12.16 14.93
C ASN A 111 13.49 12.29 15.52
N SER A 112 12.66 13.25 15.10
CA SER A 112 11.28 13.31 15.58
C SER A 112 10.40 12.38 14.75
N GLN A 113 9.98 11.24 15.33
CA GLN A 113 8.89 10.47 14.74
C GLN A 113 7.69 11.40 14.57
N PRO A 114 7.02 11.40 13.41
CA PRO A 114 5.84 12.23 13.20
C PRO A 114 4.82 11.92 14.29
N LYS A 115 4.29 12.97 14.92
CA LYS A 115 3.26 12.82 15.96
C LYS A 115 2.07 12.04 15.40
N ASP A 116 1.53 11.15 16.22
CA ASP A 116 0.30 10.41 15.92
C ASP A 116 -0.80 11.34 15.38
N LEU A 117 -1.42 10.90 14.29
CA LEU A 117 -2.49 11.65 13.64
C LEU A 117 -3.81 11.35 14.34
N LYS A 118 -4.34 12.32 15.09
CA LYS A 118 -5.66 12.20 15.72
C LYS A 118 -6.78 12.29 14.70
N ILE A 119 -7.74 11.37 14.80
CA ILE A 119 -8.91 11.28 13.93
C ILE A 119 -10.14 11.38 14.83
N GLY A 120 -10.85 12.50 14.73
CA GLY A 120 -12.08 12.73 15.48
C GLY A 120 -13.18 11.70 15.16
N PRO A 121 -14.20 11.57 16.02
CA PRO A 121 -15.30 10.64 15.79
C PRO A 121 -16.05 10.98 14.49
N LYS A 122 -16.35 9.96 13.68
CA LYS A 122 -17.06 10.09 12.40
C LYS A 122 -16.37 10.98 11.36
N THR A 123 -15.10 11.33 11.56
CA THR A 123 -14.34 12.13 10.60
C THR A 123 -13.41 11.26 9.76
N LYS A 124 -12.86 11.87 8.71
CA LYS A 124 -11.88 11.24 7.82
C LYS A 124 -10.62 12.06 7.72
N VAL A 125 -9.49 11.39 7.48
CA VAL A 125 -8.18 12.00 7.25
C VAL A 125 -7.48 11.30 6.09
N ASN A 126 -6.59 12.02 5.43
CA ASN A 126 -5.67 11.43 4.46
C ASN A 126 -4.33 11.14 5.16
N ILE A 127 -3.86 9.91 5.01
CA ILE A 127 -2.56 9.43 5.49
C ILE A 127 -1.70 9.22 4.25
N ILE A 128 -0.82 10.17 3.98
CA ILE A 128 0.17 10.07 2.89
C ILE A 128 1.38 9.36 3.47
N SER A 129 1.70 8.20 2.95
CA SER A 129 2.69 7.32 3.52
C SER A 129 3.65 6.75 2.48
N LEU A 130 4.87 6.49 2.89
CA LEU A 130 5.90 5.83 2.10
C LEU A 130 6.77 4.94 3.00
N PRO A 131 7.42 3.89 2.45
CA PRO A 131 8.37 3.10 3.22
C PRO A 131 9.68 3.86 3.42
N LYS A 132 10.26 3.77 4.62
CA LYS A 132 11.56 4.35 4.94
C LYS A 132 12.66 3.76 4.07
N GLY A 133 13.37 4.62 3.32
CA GLY A 133 14.61 4.27 2.63
C GLY A 133 14.49 3.32 1.44
N LYS A 134 13.30 2.97 0.96
CA LYS A 134 13.09 2.11 -0.22
C LYS A 134 11.92 2.58 -1.09
N THR A 135 11.83 2.03 -2.29
CA THR A 135 10.64 2.15 -3.14
C THR A 135 9.59 1.14 -2.73
N LEU A 136 8.32 1.49 -2.85
CA LEU A 136 7.23 0.60 -2.43
C LEU A 136 6.95 -0.47 -3.49
N PHE A 137 7.09 -0.15 -4.76
CA PHE A 137 6.88 -1.10 -5.86
C PHE A 137 8.11 -1.20 -6.76
N ASN A 138 8.91 -2.23 -6.54
CA ASN A 138 10.03 -2.57 -7.43
C ASN A 138 9.59 -3.61 -8.48
N PHE A 139 9.20 -3.13 -9.66
CA PHE A 139 8.72 -4.00 -10.75
C PHE A 139 9.81 -4.92 -11.34
N SER A 140 11.08 -4.55 -11.20
CA SER A 140 12.20 -5.39 -11.64
C SER A 140 12.33 -6.61 -10.72
N SER A 141 12.36 -6.37 -9.41
CA SER A 141 12.36 -7.44 -8.38
C SER A 141 11.11 -8.33 -8.50
N ALA A 142 9.94 -7.74 -8.75
CA ALA A 142 8.69 -8.46 -8.94
C ALA A 142 8.78 -9.52 -10.06
N ASN A 143 9.42 -9.18 -11.20
CA ASN A 143 9.62 -10.13 -12.29
C ASN A 143 10.56 -11.27 -11.92
N LYS A 144 11.63 -10.96 -11.17
CA LYS A 144 12.59 -11.97 -10.70
C LYS A 144 11.90 -12.95 -9.75
N TYR A 145 11.19 -12.43 -8.75
CA TYR A 145 10.41 -13.24 -7.81
C TYR A 145 9.41 -14.16 -8.52
N PHE A 146 8.60 -13.62 -9.45
CA PHE A 146 7.63 -14.45 -10.16
C PHE A 146 8.29 -15.58 -10.98
N LYS A 147 9.48 -15.33 -11.56
CA LYS A 147 10.22 -16.35 -12.30
C LYS A 147 10.74 -17.47 -11.39
N GLU A 148 11.18 -17.12 -10.19
CA GLU A 148 11.79 -18.05 -9.22
C GLU A 148 10.70 -18.84 -8.46
N GLU A 149 9.63 -18.17 -8.03
CA GLU A 149 8.63 -18.73 -7.12
C GLU A 149 7.31 -19.13 -7.81
N SER A 150 7.11 -18.73 -9.07
CA SER A 150 5.84 -18.90 -9.79
C SER A 150 4.62 -18.32 -9.04
N LYS A 151 4.84 -17.31 -8.19
CA LYS A 151 3.84 -16.64 -7.37
C LYS A 151 3.83 -15.14 -7.66
N VAL A 152 2.64 -14.53 -7.60
CA VAL A 152 2.50 -13.07 -7.72
C VAL A 152 3.18 -12.42 -6.51
N PRO A 153 4.11 -11.47 -6.70
CA PRO A 153 4.73 -10.75 -5.61
C PRO A 153 3.70 -9.94 -4.81
N GLU A 154 3.81 -9.99 -3.49
CA GLU A 154 2.94 -9.28 -2.57
C GLU A 154 3.74 -8.38 -1.63
N ASN A 155 3.31 -7.13 -1.54
CA ASN A 155 3.72 -6.21 -0.48
C ASN A 155 2.54 -5.97 0.46
N LYS A 156 2.80 -5.54 1.69
CA LYS A 156 1.74 -5.25 2.67
C LYS A 156 1.94 -3.88 3.28
N ALA A 157 0.86 -3.15 3.53
CA ALA A 157 0.84 -2.03 4.46
C ALA A 157 0.12 -2.48 5.72
N VAL A 158 0.73 -2.26 6.88
CA VAL A 158 0.11 -2.51 8.19
C VAL A 158 -0.13 -1.15 8.82
N LEU A 159 -1.41 -0.76 8.87
CA LEU A 159 -1.82 0.53 9.43
C LEU A 159 -2.22 0.31 10.89
N ALA A 160 -1.46 0.88 11.81
CA ALA A 160 -1.70 0.78 13.25
C ALA A 160 -2.56 1.96 13.74
N PHE A 161 -3.64 1.65 14.47
CA PHE A 161 -4.51 2.66 15.09
C PHE A 161 -4.60 2.44 16.58
N ASN A 162 -4.46 3.50 17.36
CA ASN A 162 -4.76 3.52 18.79
C ASN A 162 -6.27 3.77 18.96
N ILE A 163 -7.00 2.75 19.40
CA ILE A 163 -8.46 2.75 19.58
C ILE A 163 -8.76 2.29 21.01
N ASN A 164 -9.42 3.14 21.81
CA ASN A 164 -9.77 2.85 23.21
C ASN A 164 -8.59 2.37 24.07
N GLY A 165 -7.39 2.89 23.83
CA GLY A 165 -6.18 2.55 24.58
C GLY A 165 -5.46 1.28 24.12
N SER A 166 -5.88 0.66 23.01
CA SER A 166 -5.19 -0.50 22.41
C SER A 166 -4.77 -0.20 20.97
N THR A 167 -3.60 -0.69 20.58
CA THR A 167 -3.19 -0.72 19.17
C THR A 167 -3.99 -1.78 18.44
N VAL A 168 -4.58 -1.39 17.31
CA VAL A 168 -5.27 -2.27 16.38
C VAL A 168 -4.64 -2.12 15.01
N GLU A 169 -4.11 -3.21 14.47
CA GLU A 169 -3.50 -3.25 13.15
C GLU A 169 -4.52 -3.59 12.06
N LYS A 170 -4.42 -2.90 10.92
CA LYS A 170 -5.22 -3.13 9.72
C LYS A 170 -4.28 -3.44 8.55
N PRO A 171 -3.98 -4.73 8.28
CA PRO A 171 -3.15 -5.11 7.15
C PRO A 171 -3.91 -4.95 5.84
N ILE A 172 -3.22 -4.46 4.82
CA ILE A 172 -3.71 -4.31 3.45
C ILE A 172 -2.66 -4.89 2.50
N THR A 173 -3.05 -5.86 1.67
CA THR A 173 -2.11 -6.54 0.76
C THR A 173 -2.16 -5.96 -0.65
N PHE A 174 -0.99 -5.73 -1.23
CA PHE A 174 -0.78 -5.20 -2.57
C PHE A 174 -0.12 -6.23 -3.46
N GLN A 175 -0.78 -6.63 -4.54
CA GLN A 175 -0.22 -7.53 -5.56
C GLN A 175 0.38 -6.75 -6.72
N ILE A 176 1.59 -7.10 -7.13
CA ILE A 176 2.31 -6.43 -8.22
C ILE A 176 2.21 -7.24 -9.50
N TYR A 177 1.70 -6.60 -10.57
CA TYR A 177 1.60 -7.22 -11.88
C TYR A 177 2.40 -6.44 -12.92
N THR A 178 3.29 -7.13 -13.62
CA THR A 178 3.93 -6.63 -14.84
C THR A 178 3.35 -7.33 -16.06
N GLY A 179 3.65 -6.83 -17.26
CA GLY A 179 3.30 -7.51 -18.50
C GLY A 179 3.84 -8.94 -18.60
N LYS A 180 4.99 -9.24 -17.98
CA LYS A 180 5.57 -10.60 -17.94
C LYS A 180 4.78 -11.52 -17.02
N ILE A 181 4.44 -11.04 -15.82
CA ILE A 181 3.64 -11.78 -14.84
C ILE A 181 2.26 -12.10 -15.43
N LYS A 182 1.57 -11.09 -16.01
CA LYS A 182 0.26 -11.28 -16.63
C LYS A 182 0.26 -12.30 -17.77
N LYS A 183 1.34 -12.37 -18.57
CA LYS A 183 1.49 -13.38 -19.62
C LYS A 183 1.76 -14.76 -19.04
N GLY A 184 2.52 -14.84 -17.94
CA GLY A 184 2.81 -16.09 -17.24
C GLY A 184 1.56 -16.73 -16.63
N LEU A 185 0.69 -15.92 -16.03
CA LEU A 185 -0.55 -16.39 -15.39
C LEU A 185 -1.64 -16.88 -16.37
N LYS A 186 -1.51 -16.60 -17.67
CA LYS A 186 -2.46 -17.03 -18.71
C LYS A 186 -2.11 -18.39 -19.32
N LYS A 187 -0.93 -18.92 -19.03
CA LYS A 187 -0.48 -20.24 -19.47
C LYS A 187 -0.86 -21.28 -18.44
#